data_AF-A0AAF0DPC0-F1
#
_entry.id   AF-A0AAF0DPC0-F1
#
_cell.length_a   1.000
_cell.length_b   1.000
_cell.length_c   1.000
_cell.angle_alpha   90.00
_cell.angle_beta   90.00
_cell.angle_gamma   90.00
#
_symmetry.space_group_name_H-M   'P 1'
#
loop_
_entity.id
_entity.type
_entity.pdbx_description
1 polymer ?
#
loop_
_entity_poly.entity_id
_entity_poly.type
_entity_poly.pdbx_seq_one_letter_code
_entity_poly.pdbx_strand_id
1 'polypeptide(L)'
;MALHRAQVGAPDAPTRVWVRDAFVGHAPHARIDRWPRERPWETTQVTHAPHDPLDAYCDAPLLRAVVDVVQQCRVQRAACSHWWTERASIELAPLPHVDLALAVMDVERNSTDAHRSTPSHALVHTLWTNAGTVPRLLHGTTCAYELPPRTACLLTDLLPPTSAPHALPVGMADVHRFVERVGGVDVLLLDPPWPNQSVARAHRGARHDVRAARHAYETLPDLYDIWRLRPTLEPLLAHRPLVAVWITNYPKVRHFVRNKFLPQLGLRYLGAWAWLKLAQDGTPLYTLAHPRRRRPYELLVLAARDARDVPSQVIASVALAHSQKPYVVDLLVDMAGKSTDTAVVVELFARHTPRALGAHGWHVSVGNEALRFNACAGPA
;
A
#
# COMPACT_ATOMS: atom_id res chain seq x y z
N MET A 1 12.84 -8.64 17.15
CA MET A 1 11.65 -9.22 16.49
C MET A 1 12.07 -9.67 15.10
N ALA A 2 12.00 -10.96 14.79
CA ALA A 2 12.50 -11.50 13.53
C ALA A 2 11.69 -10.93 12.36
N LEU A 3 12.31 -10.07 11.55
CA LEU A 3 11.75 -9.63 10.28
C LEU A 3 11.67 -10.86 9.37
N HIS A 4 10.47 -11.42 9.27
CA HIS A 4 10.15 -12.62 8.52
C HIS A 4 10.21 -12.37 7.01
N ARG A 5 11.44 -12.29 6.51
CA ARG A 5 11.84 -12.08 5.11
C ARG A 5 12.62 -13.31 4.67
N ALA A 6 12.16 -14.01 3.65
CA ALA A 6 12.94 -15.08 3.01
C ALA A 6 13.16 -14.72 1.54
N GLN A 7 14.41 -14.68 1.11
CA GLN A 7 14.74 -14.68 -0.31
C GLN A 7 14.65 -16.13 -0.79
N VAL A 8 13.95 -16.36 -1.90
CA VAL A 8 13.88 -17.68 -2.55
C VAL A 8 14.65 -17.63 -3.86
N GLY A 9 15.42 -18.69 -4.15
CA GLY A 9 16.25 -18.79 -5.34
C GLY A 9 17.74 -18.51 -5.10
N ALA A 10 18.57 -18.75 -6.12
CA ALA A 10 20.01 -18.50 -6.05
C ALA A 10 20.30 -16.99 -5.84
N PRO A 11 21.30 -16.60 -5.04
CA PRO A 11 21.68 -15.20 -4.83
C PRO A 11 21.95 -14.43 -6.13
N ASP A 12 22.47 -15.13 -7.15
CA ASP A 12 22.84 -14.60 -8.47
C ASP A 12 21.73 -14.70 -9.51
N ALA A 13 20.51 -15.10 -9.12
CA ALA A 13 19.39 -15.14 -10.03
C ALA A 13 19.10 -13.73 -10.59
N PRO A 14 18.76 -13.60 -11.89
CA PRO A 14 18.48 -12.31 -12.53
C PRO A 14 17.25 -11.60 -11.93
N THR A 15 16.47 -12.29 -11.10
CA THR A 15 15.32 -11.72 -10.37
C THR A 15 15.32 -12.18 -8.93
N ARG A 16 15.14 -11.23 -8.02
CA ARG A 16 15.01 -11.48 -6.58
C ARG A 16 13.56 -11.79 -6.22
N VAL A 17 13.35 -12.83 -5.41
CA VAL A 17 12.02 -13.25 -4.97
C VAL A 17 11.95 -13.13 -3.46
N TRP A 18 10.99 -12.37 -2.96
CA TRP A 18 10.74 -12.20 -1.53
C TRP A 18 9.39 -12.79 -1.16
N VAL A 19 9.40 -13.79 -0.28
CA VAL A 19 8.17 -14.24 0.38
C VAL A 19 8.03 -13.45 1.68
N ARG A 20 6.87 -12.80 1.84
CA ARG A 20 6.57 -11.93 2.97
C ARG A 20 5.42 -12.48 3.78
N ASP A 21 5.60 -12.48 5.10
CA ASP A 21 4.47 -12.56 6.00
C ASP A 21 3.60 -11.31 5.79
N ALA A 22 2.31 -11.52 5.56
CA ALA A 22 1.39 -10.45 5.25
C ALA A 22 1.13 -9.53 6.46
N PHE A 23 1.52 -9.96 7.66
CA PHE A 23 1.44 -9.16 8.89
C PHE A 23 2.70 -8.36 9.23
N VAL A 24 3.78 -8.44 8.44
CA VAL A 24 4.97 -7.62 8.72
C VAL A 24 4.56 -6.15 8.78
N GLY A 25 4.96 -5.48 9.87
CA GLY A 25 4.62 -4.09 10.13
C GLY A 25 3.26 -3.85 10.82
N HIS A 26 2.42 -4.86 11.01
CA HIS A 26 1.13 -4.74 11.72
C HIS A 26 1.25 -5.06 13.23
N ALA A 27 0.31 -4.57 14.05
CA ALA A 27 0.16 -4.98 15.46
C ALA A 27 -0.51 -6.37 15.55
N PRO A 28 -0.09 -7.27 16.48
CA PRO A 28 -0.45 -8.68 16.40
C PRO A 28 -1.77 -8.99 17.10
N HIS A 29 -2.78 -9.48 16.37
CA HIS A 29 -3.84 -10.36 16.91
C HIS A 29 -4.34 -11.32 15.81
N ALA A 30 -3.81 -12.55 15.71
CA ALA A 30 -4.40 -13.61 14.86
C ALA A 30 -3.91 -15.02 15.26
N ARG A 31 -4.76 -16.06 15.12
CA ARG A 31 -4.48 -17.49 15.40
C ARG A 31 -5.17 -18.45 14.40
N ILE A 32 -4.55 -19.65 14.29
CA ILE A 32 -4.71 -20.92 13.52
C ILE A 32 -5.86 -21.94 13.73
N ASP A 33 -7.02 -22.00 13.02
CA ASP A 33 -7.95 -23.16 13.18
C ASP A 33 -8.34 -24.04 11.95
N ARG A 34 -8.54 -23.58 10.69
CA ARG A 34 -8.87 -24.51 9.54
C ARG A 34 -8.49 -24.08 8.11
N TRP A 35 -8.35 -25.10 7.24
CA TRP A 35 -7.84 -25.11 5.85
C TRP A 35 -8.92 -24.93 4.75
N PRO A 36 -8.69 -24.14 3.66
CA PRO A 36 -9.54 -24.15 2.47
C PRO A 36 -9.28 -25.35 1.54
N ARG A 37 -10.31 -25.76 0.76
CA ARG A 37 -10.23 -26.87 -0.21
C ARG A 37 -9.67 -26.42 -1.57
N GLU A 38 -8.91 -27.30 -2.22
CA GLU A 38 -8.35 -27.12 -3.57
C GLU A 38 -9.41 -26.81 -4.63
N ARG A 39 -9.07 -25.90 -5.56
CA ARG A 39 -9.94 -25.46 -6.66
C ARG A 39 -9.53 -26.08 -8.00
N PRO A 40 -10.49 -26.36 -8.91
CA PRO A 40 -10.23 -27.05 -10.19
C PRO A 40 -9.21 -26.40 -11.14
N TRP A 41 -8.93 -25.10 -11.00
CA TRP A 41 -7.98 -24.36 -11.83
C TRP A 41 -6.53 -24.39 -11.29
N GLU A 42 -6.30 -25.03 -10.15
CA GLU A 42 -4.97 -25.17 -9.53
C GLU A 42 -4.07 -26.17 -10.29
N THR A 43 -4.65 -27.06 -11.10
CA THR A 43 -3.95 -28.09 -11.88
C THR A 43 -3.54 -27.66 -13.29
N THR A 44 -3.94 -26.45 -13.73
CA THR A 44 -3.62 -25.98 -15.09
C THR A 44 -2.16 -25.50 -15.17
N GLN A 45 -1.40 -26.00 -16.15
CA GLN A 45 -0.06 -25.49 -16.47
C GLN A 45 -0.12 -24.00 -16.77
N VAL A 46 0.74 -23.21 -16.13
CA VAL A 46 0.96 -21.81 -16.50
C VAL A 46 1.71 -21.81 -17.82
N THR A 47 0.98 -21.64 -18.92
CA THR A 47 1.60 -21.38 -20.21
C THR A 47 2.02 -19.91 -20.27
N HIS A 48 3.14 -19.62 -20.92
CA HIS A 48 3.44 -18.26 -21.34
C HIS A 48 2.25 -17.79 -22.18
N ALA A 49 1.49 -16.79 -21.70
CA ALA A 49 0.48 -16.18 -22.54
C ALA A 49 1.17 -15.73 -23.84
N PRO A 50 0.62 -16.04 -25.03
CA PRO A 50 1.18 -15.50 -26.26
C PRO A 50 1.26 -13.99 -26.12
N HIS A 51 2.40 -13.42 -26.52
CA HIS A 51 2.64 -11.98 -26.56
C HIS A 51 1.35 -11.27 -27.02
N ASP A 52 0.67 -10.58 -26.11
CA ASP A 52 -0.39 -9.66 -26.51
C ASP A 52 0.36 -8.44 -27.07
N PRO A 53 0.28 -8.15 -28.38
CA PRO A 53 0.99 -7.02 -28.97
C PRO A 53 0.54 -5.68 -28.37
N LEU A 54 -0.65 -5.64 -27.76
CA LEU A 54 -1.18 -4.48 -27.03
C LEU A 54 -0.68 -4.40 -25.58
N ASP A 55 -0.09 -5.47 -25.05
CA ASP A 55 0.60 -5.51 -23.75
C ASP A 55 2.13 -5.40 -23.94
N ALA A 56 2.58 -4.44 -24.75
CA ALA A 56 3.98 -4.02 -24.90
C ALA A 56 4.62 -3.48 -23.59
N TYR A 57 3.95 -3.71 -22.47
CA TYR A 57 4.14 -3.05 -21.19
C TYR A 57 4.17 -4.05 -20.03
N CYS A 58 3.99 -5.34 -20.26
CA CYS A 58 4.51 -6.32 -19.31
C CYS A 58 6.01 -6.40 -19.55
N ASP A 59 6.82 -5.96 -18.58
CA ASP A 59 8.26 -6.20 -18.61
C ASP A 59 8.44 -7.73 -18.71
N ALA A 60 8.76 -8.23 -19.90
CA ALA A 60 8.78 -9.67 -20.19
C ALA A 60 9.70 -10.43 -19.21
N PRO A 61 10.87 -9.88 -18.82
CA PRO A 61 11.62 -10.32 -17.65
C PRO A 61 10.79 -10.45 -16.36
N LEU A 62 10.05 -9.42 -15.97
CA LEU A 62 9.21 -9.44 -14.76
C LEU A 62 8.08 -10.46 -14.86
N LEU A 63 7.46 -10.62 -16.03
CA LEU A 63 6.42 -11.63 -16.24
C LEU A 63 6.97 -13.05 -16.10
N ARG A 64 8.13 -13.30 -16.73
CA ARG A 64 8.84 -14.57 -16.62
C ARG A 64 9.18 -14.86 -15.16
N ALA A 65 9.74 -13.88 -14.44
CA ALA A 65 10.01 -14.02 -13.02
C ALA A 65 8.77 -14.36 -12.19
N VAL A 66 7.64 -13.69 -12.44
CA VAL A 66 6.38 -14.02 -11.75
C VAL A 66 5.93 -15.45 -12.07
N VAL A 67 6.03 -15.89 -13.33
CA VAL A 67 5.71 -17.27 -13.74
C VAL A 67 6.63 -18.28 -13.06
N ASP A 68 7.94 -18.03 -13.06
CA ASP A 68 8.96 -18.91 -12.47
C ASP A 68 8.73 -19.07 -10.96
N VAL A 69 8.43 -17.96 -10.27
CA VAL A 69 8.07 -17.96 -8.84
C VAL A 69 6.83 -18.81 -8.59
N VAL A 70 5.78 -18.66 -9.39
CA VAL A 70 4.56 -19.46 -9.25
C VAL A 70 4.85 -20.94 -9.42
N GLN A 71 5.71 -21.30 -10.38
CA GLN A 71 6.11 -22.70 -10.59
C GLN A 71 6.95 -23.22 -9.43
N GLN A 72 7.90 -22.43 -8.92
CA GLN A 72 8.70 -22.78 -7.74
C GLN A 72 7.83 -22.98 -6.50
N CYS A 73 6.88 -22.06 -6.23
CA CYS A 73 5.93 -22.18 -5.12
C CYS A 73 5.07 -23.44 -5.25
N ARG A 74 4.65 -23.82 -6.46
CA ARG A 74 3.90 -25.07 -6.71
C ARG A 74 4.72 -26.32 -6.40
N VAL A 75 5.96 -26.38 -6.90
CA VAL A 75 6.89 -27.50 -6.65
C VAL A 75 7.21 -27.60 -5.15
N GLN A 76 7.48 -26.47 -4.50
CA GLN A 76 7.74 -26.43 -3.06
C GLN A 76 6.50 -26.77 -2.22
N ARG A 77 5.28 -26.37 -2.60
CA ARG A 77 4.05 -26.80 -1.91
C ARG A 77 3.87 -28.32 -1.97
N ALA A 78 4.16 -28.94 -3.12
CA ALA A 78 4.11 -30.39 -3.27
C ALA A 78 5.15 -31.11 -2.39
N ALA A 79 6.27 -30.45 -2.07
CA ALA A 79 7.35 -31.00 -1.25
C ALA A 79 7.30 -30.60 0.25
N CYS A 80 6.67 -29.46 0.57
CA CYS A 80 6.71 -28.80 1.87
C CYS A 80 5.30 -28.29 2.24
N SER A 81 4.40 -29.21 2.59
CA SER A 81 3.05 -28.92 3.08
C SER A 81 2.99 -28.23 4.45
N HIS A 82 4.14 -27.87 5.05
CA HIS A 82 4.26 -27.33 6.41
C HIS A 82 4.60 -25.83 6.49
N TRP A 83 5.32 -25.27 5.52
CA TRP A 83 5.85 -23.90 5.66
C TRP A 83 4.83 -22.80 5.30
N TRP A 84 4.11 -22.98 4.18
CA TRP A 84 3.03 -22.07 3.76
C TRP A 84 1.84 -22.13 4.71
N THR A 85 1.68 -23.26 5.37
CA THR A 85 0.49 -23.66 6.07
C THR A 85 0.45 -23.15 7.53
N GLU A 86 1.60 -23.07 8.19
CA GLU A 86 1.72 -22.49 9.54
C GLU A 86 1.43 -20.99 9.64
N ARG A 87 1.36 -20.27 8.50
CA ARG A 87 1.04 -18.82 8.45
C ARG A 87 -0.39 -18.49 8.03
N ALA A 88 -1.16 -19.49 7.60
CA ALA A 88 -2.30 -19.29 6.74
C ALA A 88 -3.67 -19.06 7.40
N SER A 89 -3.85 -19.18 8.72
CA SER A 89 -5.13 -18.74 9.30
C SER A 89 -5.10 -17.38 9.91
N ILE A 90 -5.82 -16.54 9.18
CA ILE A 90 -6.04 -15.17 9.48
C ILE A 90 -7.51 -15.02 9.16
N GLU A 91 -8.35 -15.09 10.19
CA GLU A 91 -9.69 -14.54 10.10
C GLU A 91 -9.64 -13.13 10.68
N LEU A 92 -10.01 -12.15 9.86
CA LEU A 92 -10.14 -10.77 10.29
C LEU A 92 -11.45 -10.65 11.07
N ALA A 93 -11.38 -10.50 12.39
CA ALA A 93 -12.54 -10.01 13.13
C ALA A 93 -12.98 -8.67 12.53
N PRO A 94 -14.28 -8.41 12.35
CA PRO A 94 -14.74 -7.12 11.85
C PRO A 94 -14.31 -6.05 12.86
N LEU A 95 -13.33 -5.22 12.48
CA LEU A 95 -12.93 -4.08 13.29
C LEU A 95 -14.15 -3.14 13.40
N PRO A 96 -14.43 -2.57 14.58
CA PRO A 96 -15.46 -1.54 14.72
C PRO A 96 -15.18 -0.39 13.76
N HIS A 97 -16.05 -0.25 12.76
CA HIS A 97 -15.88 0.68 11.65
C HIS A 97 -16.46 2.06 12.00
N VAL A 98 -15.58 3.02 12.27
CA VAL A 98 -15.80 4.40 11.81
C VAL A 98 -15.13 4.52 10.45
N ASP A 99 -15.89 5.04 9.49
CA ASP A 99 -15.34 5.42 8.21
C ASP A 99 -14.52 6.70 8.42
N LEU A 100 -13.21 6.53 8.65
CA LEU A 100 -12.28 7.64 8.86
C LEU A 100 -12.32 8.62 7.68
N ALA A 101 -12.56 8.12 6.46
CA ALA A 101 -12.73 8.98 5.29
C ALA A 101 -13.99 9.84 5.43
N LEU A 102 -15.11 9.29 5.90
CA LEU A 102 -16.31 10.11 6.20
C LEU A 102 -16.04 11.15 7.30
N ALA A 103 -15.29 10.79 8.36
CA ALA A 103 -14.96 11.75 9.41
C ALA A 103 -14.12 12.92 8.87
N VAL A 104 -13.17 12.65 7.96
CA VAL A 104 -12.40 13.69 7.25
C VAL A 104 -13.32 14.53 6.38
N MET A 105 -14.16 13.90 5.56
CA MET A 105 -15.12 14.60 4.68
C MET A 105 -16.09 15.49 5.46
N ASP A 106 -16.57 15.02 6.61
CA ASP A 106 -17.49 15.77 7.46
C ASP A 106 -16.82 17.00 8.08
N VAL A 107 -15.56 16.89 8.53
CA VAL A 107 -14.78 18.05 9.02
C VAL A 107 -14.53 19.06 7.90
N GLU A 108 -14.16 18.59 6.71
CA GLU A 108 -13.89 19.45 5.55
C GLU A 108 -15.16 20.16 5.04
N ARG A 109 -16.33 19.51 5.12
CA ARG A 109 -17.63 20.12 4.73
C ARG A 109 -18.20 21.06 5.78
N ASN A 110 -18.01 20.76 7.06
CA ASN A 110 -18.65 21.46 8.18
C ASN A 110 -17.71 22.43 8.91
N SER A 111 -16.58 22.82 8.31
CA SER A 111 -15.60 23.77 8.89
C SER A 111 -16.18 25.15 9.28
N THR A 112 -17.47 25.40 9.06
CA THR A 112 -18.21 26.59 9.51
C THR A 112 -19.09 26.38 10.76
N ASP A 113 -19.29 25.16 11.25
CA ASP A 113 -20.29 24.88 12.32
C ASP A 113 -19.65 24.21 13.56
N ALA A 114 -19.21 25.04 14.50
CA ALA A 114 -18.44 24.65 15.69
C ALA A 114 -19.20 23.80 16.76
N HIS A 115 -20.44 23.39 16.49
CA HIS A 115 -21.35 22.91 17.55
C HIS A 115 -21.45 21.38 17.71
N ARG A 116 -20.70 20.57 16.93
CA ARG A 116 -20.68 19.10 17.09
C ARG A 116 -19.31 18.49 16.76
N SER A 117 -18.30 18.70 17.60
CA SER A 117 -17.02 17.98 17.48
C SER A 117 -17.14 16.56 18.06
N THR A 118 -17.00 15.55 17.20
CA THR A 118 -16.87 14.16 17.67
C THR A 118 -15.39 13.86 18.01
N PRO A 119 -15.08 12.88 18.87
CA PRO A 119 -13.70 12.47 19.16
C PRO A 119 -12.89 12.12 17.89
N SER A 120 -13.50 11.49 16.88
CA SER A 120 -12.83 11.25 15.59
C SER A 120 -12.48 12.54 14.84
N HIS A 121 -13.27 13.62 14.97
CA HIS A 121 -12.93 14.92 14.38
C HIS A 121 -11.66 15.51 15.01
N ALA A 122 -11.40 15.23 16.29
CA ALA A 122 -10.20 15.70 16.96
C ALA A 122 -8.91 15.04 16.41
N LEU A 123 -9.02 13.91 15.72
CA LEU A 123 -7.88 13.25 15.07
C LEU A 123 -7.59 13.84 13.68
N VAL A 124 -8.58 14.45 13.03
CA VAL A 124 -8.51 14.97 11.66
C VAL A 124 -7.68 16.25 11.62
N HIS A 125 -6.91 16.43 10.53
CA HIS A 125 -6.05 17.59 10.25
C HIS A 125 -4.95 17.89 11.28
N THR A 126 -4.80 17.04 12.28
CA THR A 126 -3.76 17.14 13.31
C THR A 126 -2.68 16.11 13.04
N LEU A 127 -1.41 16.54 13.00
CA LEU A 127 -0.29 15.62 12.92
C LEU A 127 -0.03 14.98 14.28
N TRP A 128 -0.32 13.68 14.39
CA TRP A 128 -0.01 12.88 15.57
C TRP A 128 1.37 12.27 15.42
N THR A 129 2.17 12.31 16.49
CA THR A 129 3.51 11.71 16.51
C THR A 129 3.67 10.82 17.74
N ASN A 130 4.48 9.77 17.60
CA ASN A 130 4.94 8.94 18.68
C ASN A 130 6.46 8.78 18.61
N ALA A 131 7.17 9.67 19.32
CA ALA A 131 8.63 9.59 19.46
C ALA A 131 9.08 8.60 20.56
N GLY A 132 8.14 7.99 21.28
CA GLY A 132 8.42 7.06 22.37
C GLY A 132 8.88 5.69 21.88
N THR A 133 9.09 4.78 22.83
CA THR A 133 9.47 3.37 22.60
C THR A 133 8.29 2.41 22.73
N VAL A 134 7.13 2.90 23.19
CA VAL A 134 5.90 2.12 23.35
C VAL A 134 4.78 2.71 22.47
N PRO A 135 3.80 1.89 22.06
CA PRO A 135 2.66 2.37 21.29
C PRO A 135 1.84 3.40 22.06
N ARG A 136 1.28 4.36 21.35
CA ARG A 136 0.37 5.37 21.89
C ARG A 136 -1.04 5.09 21.38
N LEU A 137 -2.05 5.16 22.24
CA LEU A 137 -3.44 5.05 21.82
C LEU A 137 -4.00 6.43 21.46
N LEU A 138 -4.64 6.52 20.30
CA LEU A 138 -5.41 7.67 19.83
C LEU A 138 -6.89 7.31 19.93
N HIS A 139 -7.67 8.06 20.70
CA HIS A 139 -9.07 7.72 20.94
C HIS A 139 -9.98 8.37 19.88
N GLY A 140 -10.61 7.54 19.06
CA GLY A 140 -11.71 7.95 18.19
C GLY A 140 -13.07 7.76 18.87
N THR A 141 -14.15 8.02 18.14
CA THR A 141 -15.51 7.99 18.70
C THR A 141 -16.00 6.57 19.03
N THR A 142 -15.61 5.58 18.22
CA THR A 142 -16.08 4.17 18.36
C THR A 142 -14.97 3.18 18.68
N CYS A 143 -13.71 3.56 18.48
CA CYS A 143 -12.55 2.71 18.73
C CYS A 143 -11.31 3.55 19.02
N ALA A 144 -10.29 2.92 19.60
CA ALA A 144 -8.97 3.49 19.73
C ALA A 144 -8.10 3.01 18.57
N TYR A 145 -7.12 3.82 18.17
CA TYR A 145 -6.14 3.50 17.15
C TYR A 145 -4.76 3.47 17.79
N GLU A 146 -4.02 2.39 17.54
CA GLU A 146 -2.64 2.28 17.99
C GLU A 146 -1.71 3.03 17.04
N LEU A 147 -0.99 4.02 17.57
CA LEU A 147 0.11 4.70 16.88
C LEU A 147 1.44 4.10 17.37
N PRO A 148 2.14 3.31 16.55
CA PRO A 148 3.39 2.68 16.93
C PRO A 148 4.53 3.64 17.32
N PRO A 149 5.54 3.18 18.07
CA PRO A 149 6.79 3.91 18.24
C PRO A 149 7.37 4.34 16.90
N ARG A 150 8.01 5.52 16.87
CA ARG A 150 8.71 6.04 15.68
C ARG A 150 7.81 6.22 14.46
N THR A 151 6.56 6.62 14.72
CA THR A 151 5.60 6.91 13.65
C THR A 151 4.92 8.26 13.83
N ALA A 152 4.52 8.83 12.71
CA ALA A 152 3.64 9.98 12.65
C ALA A 152 2.47 9.68 11.71
N CYS A 153 1.32 10.28 11.98
CA CYS A 153 0.12 10.08 11.18
C CYS A 153 -0.66 11.38 11.03
N LEU A 154 -1.14 11.66 9.82
CA LEU A 154 -2.07 12.75 9.51
C LEU A 154 -3.29 12.20 8.77
N LEU A 155 -4.47 12.42 9.33
CA LEU A 155 -5.75 12.17 8.68
C LEU A 155 -6.21 13.43 7.93
N THR A 156 -6.18 13.39 6.60
CA THR A 156 -6.61 14.49 5.72
C THR A 156 -6.95 13.96 4.34
N ASP A 157 -7.82 14.63 3.58
CA ASP A 157 -7.86 14.40 2.14
C ASP A 157 -6.59 14.98 1.53
N LEU A 158 -5.89 14.18 0.73
CA LEU A 158 -4.65 14.56 0.06
C LEU A 158 -4.91 15.31 -1.25
N LEU A 159 -6.14 15.27 -1.75
CA LEU A 159 -6.52 15.86 -3.02
C LEU A 159 -7.38 17.10 -2.74
N PRO A 160 -6.80 18.32 -2.80
CA PRO A 160 -7.58 19.52 -2.58
C PRO A 160 -8.76 19.61 -3.56
N PRO A 161 -9.84 20.34 -3.21
CA PRO A 161 -11.03 20.44 -4.04
C PRO A 161 -10.69 21.00 -5.43
N THR A 162 -11.50 20.65 -6.43
CA THR A 162 -11.29 21.10 -7.82
C THR A 162 -11.33 22.62 -7.98
N SER A 163 -11.98 23.33 -7.06
CA SER A 163 -11.99 24.80 -6.99
C SER A 163 -10.67 25.41 -6.53
N ALA A 164 -9.80 24.64 -5.86
CA ALA A 164 -8.50 25.07 -5.35
C ALA A 164 -7.41 23.99 -5.57
N PRO A 165 -7.12 23.60 -6.82
CA PRO A 165 -6.30 22.43 -7.14
C PRO A 165 -4.82 22.55 -6.74
N HIS A 166 -4.38 23.73 -6.32
CA HIS A 166 -3.03 24.04 -5.84
C HIS A 166 -2.99 24.28 -4.33
N ALA A 167 -4.11 24.16 -3.62
CA ALA A 167 -4.12 24.29 -2.17
C ALA A 167 -3.35 23.15 -1.52
N LEU A 168 -2.59 23.49 -0.48
CA LEU A 168 -1.96 22.49 0.36
C LEU A 168 -3.02 21.86 1.28
N PRO A 169 -3.11 20.52 1.40
CA PRO A 169 -4.03 19.88 2.33
C PRO A 169 -3.84 20.36 3.77
N VAL A 170 -4.93 20.43 4.53
CA VAL A 170 -4.90 20.92 5.91
C VAL A 170 -4.04 19.99 6.78
N GLY A 171 -3.13 20.57 7.56
CA GLY A 171 -2.14 19.84 8.37
C GLY A 171 -0.90 19.36 7.60
N MET A 172 -0.88 19.43 6.26
CA MET A 172 0.28 18.97 5.49
C MET A 172 1.53 19.85 5.69
N ALA A 173 1.34 21.14 6.00
CA ALA A 173 2.45 22.02 6.40
C ALA A 173 3.18 21.49 7.65
N ASP A 174 2.46 20.85 8.57
CA ASP A 174 3.06 20.26 9.78
C ASP A 174 3.85 19.01 9.44
N VAL A 175 3.38 18.22 8.47
CA VAL A 175 4.13 17.07 7.93
C VAL A 175 5.43 17.54 7.29
N HIS A 176 5.40 18.57 6.45
CA HIS A 176 6.62 19.12 5.83
C HIS A 176 7.61 19.63 6.88
N ARG A 177 7.15 20.40 7.88
CA ARG A 177 8.01 20.86 8.99
C ARG A 177 8.55 19.71 9.83
N PHE A 178 7.74 18.66 10.04
CA PHE A 178 8.17 17.48 10.77
C PHE A 178 9.28 16.74 10.01
N VAL A 179 9.07 16.48 8.71
CA VAL A 179 10.04 15.79 7.83
C VAL A 179 11.36 16.56 7.78
N GLU A 180 11.32 17.88 7.61
CA GLU A 180 12.52 18.72 7.64
C GLU A 180 13.30 18.55 8.96
N ARG A 181 12.60 18.61 10.09
CA ARG A 181 13.19 18.47 11.43
C ARG A 181 13.81 17.09 11.69
N VAL A 182 13.28 16.02 11.08
CA VAL A 182 13.81 14.65 11.26
C VAL A 182 14.87 14.29 10.21
N GLY A 183 15.32 15.24 9.39
CA GLY A 183 16.45 15.07 8.46
C GLY A 183 16.06 14.85 7.00
N GLY A 184 14.81 15.13 6.62
CA GLY A 184 14.30 14.95 5.26
C GLY A 184 13.67 13.57 5.04
N VAL A 185 13.28 13.28 3.80
CA VAL A 185 12.67 12.00 3.41
C VAL A 185 13.61 11.18 2.53
N ASP A 186 13.81 9.91 2.89
CA ASP A 186 14.61 8.95 2.13
C ASP A 186 13.76 8.15 1.13
N VAL A 187 12.55 7.78 1.55
CA VAL A 187 11.59 6.99 0.76
C VAL A 187 10.22 7.66 0.78
N LEU A 188 9.66 7.88 -0.40
CA LEU A 188 8.31 8.39 -0.59
C LEU A 188 7.46 7.32 -1.28
N LEU A 189 6.55 6.70 -0.53
CA LEU A 189 5.65 5.66 -0.98
C LEU A 189 4.26 6.25 -1.26
N LEU A 190 3.68 5.94 -2.42
CA LEU A 190 2.33 6.35 -2.79
C LEU A 190 1.48 5.12 -3.11
N ASP A 191 0.27 5.04 -2.55
CA ASP A 191 -0.77 4.09 -2.99
C ASP A 191 -2.05 4.81 -3.45
N PRO A 192 -2.00 5.57 -4.56
CA PRO A 192 -3.15 6.37 -4.97
C PRO A 192 -4.36 5.50 -5.30
N PRO A 193 -5.58 5.96 -5.02
CA PRO A 193 -6.79 5.20 -5.30
C PRO A 193 -7.15 5.33 -6.80
N TRP A 194 -6.33 4.72 -7.67
CA TRP A 194 -6.47 4.83 -9.12
C TRP A 194 -7.90 4.53 -9.62
N PRO A 195 -8.36 5.19 -10.70
CA PRO A 195 -9.67 4.97 -11.26
C PRO A 195 -9.89 3.48 -11.55
N ASN A 196 -10.97 2.92 -10.98
CA ASN A 196 -11.28 1.50 -11.13
C ASN A 196 -12.73 1.32 -11.61
N GLN A 197 -12.89 0.87 -12.86
CA GLN A 197 -14.21 0.65 -13.45
C GLN A 197 -15.06 -0.38 -12.69
N SER A 198 -14.45 -1.31 -11.96
CA SER A 198 -15.19 -2.29 -11.16
C SER A 198 -15.78 -1.66 -9.90
N VAL A 199 -15.03 -0.75 -9.26
CA VAL A 199 -15.50 0.04 -8.12
C VAL A 199 -16.55 1.06 -8.57
N ALA A 200 -16.33 1.73 -9.71
CA ALA A 200 -17.32 2.62 -10.31
C ALA A 200 -18.64 1.91 -10.68
N ARG A 201 -18.62 0.63 -11.05
CA ARG A 201 -19.83 -0.19 -11.26
C ARG A 201 -20.50 -0.60 -9.94
N ALA A 202 -19.72 -0.97 -8.93
CA ALA A 202 -20.24 -1.29 -7.60
C ALA A 202 -20.95 -0.08 -6.97
N HIS A 203 -20.35 1.12 -7.07
CA HIS A 203 -20.97 2.39 -6.66
C HIS A 203 -22.28 2.71 -7.37
N ARG A 204 -22.44 2.31 -8.65
CA ARG A 204 -23.71 2.47 -9.38
C ARG A 204 -24.79 1.50 -8.93
N GLY A 205 -24.44 0.26 -8.61
CA GLY A 205 -25.37 -0.75 -8.07
C GLY A 205 -25.74 -0.51 -6.59
N ALA A 206 -24.83 0.07 -5.82
CA ALA A 206 -25.01 0.40 -4.41
C ALA A 206 -25.97 1.59 -4.15
N ARG A 207 -26.40 2.31 -5.20
CA ARG A 207 -27.41 3.38 -5.08
C ARG A 207 -28.76 2.90 -4.54
N HIS A 208 -29.00 1.58 -4.54
CA HIS A 208 -30.20 0.95 -3.97
C HIS A 208 -29.94 0.15 -2.69
N ASP A 209 -28.70 0.04 -2.21
CA ASP A 209 -28.35 -0.71 -1.00
C ASP A 209 -27.33 0.05 -0.13
N VAL A 210 -27.84 0.59 0.98
CA VAL A 210 -27.12 1.42 1.95
C VAL A 210 -25.92 0.68 2.58
N ARG A 211 -25.93 -0.66 2.58
CA ARG A 211 -24.80 -1.46 3.09
C ARG A 211 -23.68 -1.61 2.06
N ALA A 212 -23.99 -1.63 0.77
CA ALA A 212 -22.99 -1.72 -0.31
C ALA A 212 -22.22 -0.39 -0.51
N ALA A 213 -22.86 0.75 -0.24
CA ALA A 213 -22.24 2.07 -0.32
C ALA A 213 -21.14 2.28 0.74
N ARG A 214 -21.28 1.66 1.93
CA ARG A 214 -20.34 1.77 3.07
C ARG A 214 -18.99 1.09 2.88
N HIS A 215 -18.84 0.25 1.86
CA HIS A 215 -17.59 -0.49 1.58
C HIS A 215 -16.86 0.00 0.33
N ALA A 216 -17.41 1.01 -0.34
CA ALA A 216 -16.90 1.46 -1.61
C ALA A 216 -15.97 2.65 -1.38
N TYR A 217 -14.67 2.40 -1.36
CA TYR A 217 -13.67 3.45 -1.25
C TYR A 217 -13.76 4.40 -2.46
N GLU A 218 -13.51 5.69 -2.24
CA GLU A 218 -13.47 6.66 -3.34
C GLU A 218 -12.21 6.44 -4.17
N THR A 219 -12.40 6.24 -5.46
CA THR A 219 -11.31 6.27 -6.45
C THR A 219 -11.21 7.66 -7.03
N LEU A 220 -10.02 8.01 -7.51
CA LEU A 220 -9.84 9.14 -8.41
C LEU A 220 -10.90 9.10 -9.53
N PRO A 221 -11.71 10.15 -9.69
CA PRO A 221 -12.63 10.26 -10.82
C PRO A 221 -11.90 10.22 -12.16
N ASP A 222 -10.76 10.91 -12.24
CA ASP A 222 -9.90 10.96 -13.41
C ASP A 222 -8.42 10.71 -13.05
N LEU A 223 -7.63 10.16 -13.98
CA LEU A 223 -6.20 9.92 -13.76
C LEU A 223 -5.41 11.21 -13.48
N TYR A 224 -5.80 12.32 -14.10
CA TYR A 224 -5.14 13.61 -13.96
C TYR A 224 -5.42 14.28 -12.61
N ASP A 225 -6.39 13.80 -11.83
CA ASP A 225 -6.66 14.31 -10.48
C ASP A 225 -5.47 14.17 -9.54
N ILE A 226 -4.60 13.18 -9.77
CA ILE A 226 -3.36 12.99 -9.02
C ILE A 226 -2.40 14.18 -9.11
N TRP A 227 -2.54 15.06 -10.12
CA TRP A 227 -1.75 16.29 -10.22
C TRP A 227 -2.02 17.28 -9.09
N ARG A 228 -3.20 17.21 -8.47
CA ARG A 228 -3.54 18.02 -7.29
C ARG A 228 -2.67 17.69 -6.08
N LEU A 229 -1.92 16.58 -6.12
CA LEU A 229 -0.94 16.22 -5.10
C LEU A 229 0.37 17.02 -5.21
N ARG A 230 0.59 17.81 -6.27
CA ARG A 230 1.85 18.56 -6.47
C ARG A 230 2.28 19.41 -5.27
N PRO A 231 1.42 20.23 -4.63
CA PRO A 231 1.81 21.02 -3.46
C PRO A 231 2.30 20.16 -2.29
N THR A 232 1.71 18.97 -2.12
CA THR A 232 2.14 17.97 -1.14
C THR A 232 3.49 17.37 -1.48
N LEU A 233 3.72 17.05 -2.76
CA LEU A 233 4.91 16.33 -3.23
C LEU A 233 6.16 17.21 -3.34
N GLU A 234 6.04 18.44 -3.83
CA GLU A 234 7.21 19.25 -4.20
C GLU A 234 8.21 19.44 -3.06
N PRO A 235 7.79 19.79 -1.81
CA PRO A 235 8.72 19.88 -0.69
C PRO A 235 9.36 18.53 -0.34
N LEU A 236 8.61 17.43 -0.40
CA LEU A 236 9.14 16.08 -0.13
C LEU A 236 10.16 15.65 -1.20
N LEU A 237 9.91 15.99 -2.47
CA LEU A 237 10.79 15.67 -3.59
C LEU A 237 12.07 16.50 -3.64
N ALA A 238 12.16 17.60 -2.87
CA ALA A 238 13.38 18.39 -2.74
C ALA A 238 14.51 17.59 -2.07
N HIS A 239 14.16 16.65 -1.18
CA HIS A 239 15.10 15.74 -0.52
C HIS A 239 15.63 14.60 -1.41
N ARG A 240 15.18 14.53 -2.68
CA ARG A 240 15.57 13.50 -3.67
C ARG A 240 15.32 12.04 -3.20
N PRO A 241 14.14 11.72 -2.62
CA PRO A 241 13.87 10.36 -2.12
C PRO A 241 13.86 9.31 -3.24
N LEU A 242 13.94 8.03 -2.86
CA LEU A 242 13.37 6.96 -3.67
C LEU A 242 11.85 7.08 -3.65
N VAL A 243 11.25 7.24 -4.82
CA VAL A 243 9.80 7.31 -4.98
C VAL A 243 9.28 5.95 -5.44
N ALA A 244 8.30 5.43 -4.72
CA ALA A 244 7.64 4.17 -5.04
C ALA A 244 6.14 4.41 -5.19
N VAL A 245 5.54 3.99 -6.31
CA VAL A 245 4.13 4.22 -6.61
C VAL A 245 3.47 2.90 -6.92
N TRP A 246 2.55 2.46 -6.06
CA TRP A 246 1.68 1.33 -6.37
C TRP A 246 0.78 1.72 -7.54
N ILE A 247 0.69 0.86 -8.54
CA ILE A 247 -0.19 1.02 -9.70
C ILE A 247 -0.98 -0.25 -9.97
N THR A 248 -2.15 -0.06 -10.58
CA THR A 248 -2.93 -1.19 -11.13
C THR A 248 -2.29 -1.71 -12.42
N ASN A 249 -2.69 -2.90 -12.87
CA ASN A 249 -2.30 -3.42 -14.18
C ASN A 249 -3.03 -2.73 -15.35
N TYR A 250 -3.79 -1.66 -15.10
CA TYR A 250 -4.45 -0.96 -16.18
C TYR A 250 -3.42 -0.23 -17.05
N PRO A 251 -3.27 -0.55 -18.35
CA PRO A 251 -2.19 -0.01 -19.17
C PRO A 251 -2.17 1.52 -19.22
N LYS A 252 -3.34 2.17 -19.14
CA LYS A 252 -3.42 3.63 -19.10
C LYS A 252 -2.80 4.23 -17.85
N VAL A 253 -3.01 3.63 -16.67
CA VAL A 253 -2.36 4.08 -15.41
C VAL A 253 -0.85 3.93 -15.55
N ARG A 254 -0.37 2.77 -16.01
CA ARG A 254 1.07 2.51 -16.18
C ARG A 254 1.71 3.51 -17.15
N HIS A 255 1.11 3.72 -18.31
CA HIS A 255 1.59 4.67 -19.31
C HIS A 255 1.57 6.10 -18.77
N PHE A 256 0.48 6.50 -18.11
CA PHE A 256 0.38 7.82 -17.49
C PHE A 256 1.46 8.03 -16.43
N VAL A 257 1.64 7.08 -15.49
CA VAL A 257 2.63 7.21 -14.42
C VAL A 257 4.04 7.31 -14.99
N ARG A 258 4.40 6.41 -15.90
CA ARG A 258 5.75 6.35 -16.48
C ARG A 258 6.07 7.56 -17.36
N ASN A 259 5.15 7.96 -18.23
CA ASN A 259 5.44 8.90 -19.32
C ASN A 259 4.94 10.32 -19.05
N LYS A 260 4.10 10.52 -18.04
CA LYS A 260 3.55 11.84 -17.69
C LYS A 260 3.80 12.19 -16.22
N PHE A 261 3.32 11.37 -15.29
CA PHE A 261 3.39 11.68 -13.85
C PHE A 261 4.81 11.90 -13.36
N LEU A 262 5.66 10.88 -13.52
CA LEU A 262 7.04 10.93 -13.03
C LEU A 262 7.88 12.01 -13.74
N PRO A 263 7.88 12.12 -15.09
CA PRO A 263 8.69 13.12 -15.77
C PRO A 263 8.34 14.56 -15.40
N GLN A 264 7.06 14.91 -15.23
CA GLN A 264 6.71 16.29 -14.86
C GLN A 264 7.00 16.62 -13.38
N LEU A 265 7.28 15.62 -12.55
CA LEU A 265 7.84 15.80 -11.20
C LEU A 265 9.37 15.83 -11.19
N GLY A 266 10.01 15.73 -12.36
CA GLY A 266 11.47 15.65 -12.50
C GLY A 266 12.05 14.31 -12.07
N LEU A 267 11.26 13.25 -12.10
CA LEU A 267 11.65 11.90 -11.73
C LEU A 267 11.88 11.03 -12.97
N ARG A 268 12.95 10.24 -12.92
CA ARG A 268 13.27 9.19 -13.88
C ARG A 268 12.62 7.88 -13.41
N TYR A 269 11.99 7.19 -14.34
CA TYR A 269 11.55 5.81 -14.13
C TYR A 269 12.78 4.89 -14.02
N LEU A 270 12.86 4.10 -12.95
CA LEU A 270 13.98 3.19 -12.70
C LEU A 270 13.62 1.74 -13.01
N GLY A 271 12.37 1.34 -12.76
CA GLY A 271 11.92 -0.03 -12.91
C GLY A 271 10.60 -0.27 -12.21
N ALA A 272 10.18 -1.53 -12.11
CA ALA A 272 9.03 -1.90 -11.31
C ALA A 272 9.26 -3.25 -10.62
N TRP A 273 8.76 -3.35 -9.39
CA TRP A 273 8.62 -4.62 -8.68
C TRP A 273 7.18 -5.13 -8.85
N ALA A 274 7.00 -6.45 -8.81
CA ALA A 274 5.68 -7.06 -8.82
C ALA A 274 5.32 -7.57 -7.44
N TRP A 275 4.13 -7.25 -6.94
CA TRP A 275 3.53 -7.97 -5.82
C TRP A 275 2.60 -9.06 -6.33
N LEU A 276 3.01 -10.32 -6.22
CA LEU A 276 2.20 -11.50 -6.48
C LEU A 276 1.27 -11.77 -5.28
N LYS A 277 -0.03 -11.71 -5.53
CA LYS A 277 -1.10 -11.96 -4.57
C LYS A 277 -1.42 -13.43 -4.50
N LEU A 278 -1.28 -13.96 -3.30
CA LEU A 278 -1.54 -15.37 -3.02
C LEU A 278 -2.81 -15.53 -2.17
N ALA A 279 -3.47 -16.65 -2.35
CA ALA A 279 -4.45 -17.21 -1.42
C ALA A 279 -3.72 -17.72 -0.17
N GLN A 280 -4.50 -18.01 0.88
CA GLN A 280 -4.00 -18.56 2.15
C GLN A 280 -3.20 -19.85 1.96
N ASP A 281 -3.54 -20.66 0.95
CA ASP A 281 -2.86 -21.91 0.63
C ASP A 281 -1.61 -21.72 -0.25
N GLY A 282 -1.17 -20.48 -0.46
CA GLY A 282 -0.01 -20.12 -1.26
C GLY A 282 -0.22 -20.13 -2.77
N THR A 283 -1.43 -20.41 -3.26
CA THR A 283 -1.72 -20.35 -4.71
C THR A 283 -1.96 -18.92 -5.18
N PRO A 284 -1.64 -18.56 -6.44
CA PRO A 284 -2.03 -17.27 -6.99
C PRO A 284 -3.55 -17.09 -7.01
N LEU A 285 -4.06 -15.92 -6.64
CA LEU A 285 -5.50 -15.65 -6.61
C LEU A 285 -6.20 -15.74 -7.98
N TYR A 286 -5.44 -15.59 -9.06
CA TYR A 286 -5.93 -15.67 -10.44
C TYR A 286 -4.93 -16.42 -11.32
N THR A 287 -5.44 -17.11 -12.34
CA THR A 287 -4.58 -17.79 -13.32
C THR A 287 -3.78 -16.79 -14.16
N LEU A 288 -2.52 -17.13 -14.41
CA LEU A 288 -1.66 -16.43 -15.37
C LEU A 288 -1.94 -16.86 -16.83
N ALA A 289 -2.60 -18.00 -17.04
CA ALA A 289 -2.86 -18.56 -18.38
C ALA A 289 -3.85 -17.71 -19.21
N HIS A 290 -4.74 -16.95 -18.55
CA HIS A 290 -5.78 -16.15 -19.21
C HIS A 290 -5.83 -14.72 -18.65
N PRO A 291 -4.83 -13.87 -18.97
CA PRO A 291 -4.67 -12.54 -18.37
C PRO A 291 -5.74 -11.51 -18.78
N ARG A 292 -6.65 -11.85 -19.70
CA ARG A 292 -7.62 -10.93 -20.32
C ARG A 292 -8.59 -10.24 -19.35
N ARG A 293 -8.68 -10.66 -18.08
CA ARG A 293 -9.63 -10.05 -17.11
C ARG A 293 -9.02 -9.62 -15.78
N ARG A 294 -8.11 -10.40 -15.18
CA ARG A 294 -7.48 -10.07 -13.88
C ARG A 294 -6.08 -10.68 -13.84
N ARG A 295 -5.10 -9.92 -13.31
CA ARG A 295 -3.75 -10.42 -13.05
C ARG A 295 -3.60 -10.71 -11.56
N PRO A 296 -2.89 -11.78 -11.16
CA PRO A 296 -2.66 -12.11 -9.76
C PRO A 296 -1.57 -11.25 -9.13
N TYR A 297 -1.11 -10.18 -9.78
CA TYR A 297 -0.10 -9.30 -9.23
C TYR A 297 -0.49 -7.83 -9.38
N GLU A 298 0.16 -6.94 -8.65
CA GLU A 298 0.15 -5.48 -8.86
C GLU A 298 1.60 -4.99 -9.00
N LEU A 299 1.79 -3.79 -9.54
CA LEU A 299 3.13 -3.25 -9.77
C LEU A 299 3.43 -2.12 -8.79
N LEU A 300 4.66 -2.10 -8.29
CA LEU A 300 5.26 -1.00 -7.56
C LEU A 300 6.30 -0.35 -8.47
N VAL A 301 5.94 0.80 -9.05
CA VAL A 301 6.86 1.57 -9.91
C VAL A 301 7.87 2.29 -9.05
N LEU A 302 9.16 2.16 -9.41
CA LEU A 302 10.25 2.84 -8.72
C LEU A 302 10.79 3.98 -9.58
N ALA A 303 11.03 5.12 -8.94
CA ALA A 303 11.46 6.34 -9.58
C ALA A 303 12.38 7.18 -8.67
N ALA A 304 13.20 8.02 -9.29
CA ALA A 304 14.17 8.85 -8.60
C ALA A 304 14.62 10.01 -9.48
N ARG A 305 15.18 11.07 -8.89
CA ARG A 305 15.89 12.09 -9.69
C ARG A 305 17.16 11.53 -10.31
N ASP A 306 17.90 10.75 -9.53
CA ASP A 306 19.18 10.15 -9.93
C ASP A 306 18.98 8.78 -10.58
N ALA A 307 19.80 8.47 -11.57
CA ALA A 307 19.81 7.13 -12.17
C ALA A 307 20.30 6.11 -11.13
N ARG A 308 19.60 4.98 -11.04
CA ARG A 308 19.91 3.88 -10.13
C ARG A 308 19.50 2.58 -10.81
N ASP A 309 20.34 1.56 -10.68
CA ASP A 309 19.98 0.23 -11.14
C ASP A 309 19.01 -0.39 -10.15
N VAL A 310 17.87 -0.84 -10.66
CA VAL A 310 16.83 -1.48 -9.86
C VAL A 310 16.74 -2.94 -10.30
N PRO A 311 17.01 -3.91 -9.41
CA PRO A 311 16.87 -5.31 -9.77
C PRO A 311 15.41 -5.65 -10.05
N SER A 312 15.17 -6.54 -11.01
CA SER A 312 13.87 -7.18 -11.16
C SER A 312 13.55 -7.92 -9.86
N GLN A 313 12.34 -7.68 -9.34
CA GLN A 313 11.95 -8.23 -8.04
C GLN A 313 10.46 -8.59 -8.00
N VAL A 314 10.18 -9.75 -7.40
CA VAL A 314 8.83 -10.22 -7.10
C VAL A 314 8.68 -10.35 -5.59
N ILE A 315 7.63 -9.75 -5.06
CA ILE A 315 7.21 -9.84 -3.67
C ILE A 315 5.97 -10.72 -3.65
N ALA A 316 5.94 -11.78 -2.86
CA ALA A 316 4.82 -12.70 -2.77
C ALA A 316 4.25 -12.67 -1.35
N SER A 317 2.96 -12.45 -1.20
CA SER A 317 2.27 -12.50 0.09
C SER A 317 0.80 -12.89 -0.06
N VAL A 318 0.22 -13.39 1.03
CA VAL A 318 -1.24 -13.56 1.15
C VAL A 318 -1.89 -12.18 1.13
N ALA A 319 -2.96 -12.01 0.36
CA ALA A 319 -3.76 -10.79 0.39
C ALA A 319 -4.75 -10.84 1.58
N LEU A 320 -4.49 -10.04 2.62
CA LEU A 320 -5.29 -10.08 3.87
C LEU A 320 -6.64 -9.40 3.74
N ALA A 321 -6.67 -8.22 3.14
CA ALA A 321 -7.89 -7.45 2.93
C ALA A 321 -7.88 -6.74 1.57
N HIS A 322 -9.05 -6.24 1.16
CA HIS A 322 -9.17 -5.44 -0.05
C HIS A 322 -8.26 -4.21 0.01
N SER A 323 -7.40 -4.08 -0.99
CA SER A 323 -6.46 -2.96 -1.16
C SER A 323 -5.49 -2.80 0.03
N GLN A 324 -5.13 -3.89 0.71
CA GLN A 324 -4.03 -3.92 1.69
C GLN A 324 -2.80 -4.50 1.02
N LYS A 325 -1.80 -3.65 0.75
CA LYS A 325 -0.51 -4.02 0.17
C LYS A 325 0.39 -4.66 1.23
N PRO A 326 1.36 -5.52 0.85
CA PRO A 326 2.36 -6.02 1.77
C PRO A 326 3.25 -4.86 2.23
N TYR A 327 3.81 -5.00 3.43
CA TYR A 327 4.86 -4.11 3.88
C TYR A 327 6.13 -4.33 3.05
N VAL A 328 6.58 -3.26 2.38
CA VAL A 328 7.73 -3.28 1.46
C VAL A 328 8.79 -2.23 1.81
N VAL A 329 8.60 -1.47 2.89
CA VAL A 329 9.43 -0.30 3.18
C VAL A 329 10.86 -0.70 3.54
N ASP A 330 11.10 -1.83 4.19
CA ASP A 330 12.47 -2.32 4.43
C ASP A 330 13.22 -2.59 3.12
N LEU A 331 12.54 -3.13 2.09
CA LEU A 331 13.10 -3.33 0.75
C LEU A 331 13.36 -1.99 0.05
N LEU A 332 12.46 -1.02 0.22
CA LEU A 332 12.62 0.31 -0.38
C LEU A 332 13.76 1.11 0.29
N VAL A 333 13.90 0.98 1.60
CA VAL A 333 14.99 1.59 2.38
C VAL A 333 16.34 1.00 1.96
N ASP A 334 16.43 -0.32 1.84
CA ASP A 334 17.60 -1.02 1.28
C ASP A 334 17.91 -0.54 -0.15
N MET A 335 16.89 -0.45 -1.01
CA MET A 335 17.03 0.08 -2.38
C MET A 335 17.42 1.56 -2.43
N ALA A 336 17.10 2.34 -1.40
CA ALA A 336 17.55 3.73 -1.26
C ALA A 336 18.99 3.84 -0.73
N GLY A 337 19.64 2.71 -0.39
CA GLY A 337 20.97 2.70 0.22
C GLY A 337 20.97 3.23 1.66
N LYS A 338 19.86 3.03 2.38
CA LYS A 338 19.63 3.57 3.73
C LYS A 338 19.43 2.43 4.73
N SER A 339 19.57 2.75 6.01
CA SER A 339 19.28 1.81 7.10
C SER A 339 17.87 2.03 7.64
N THR A 340 17.15 0.95 7.94
CA THR A 340 15.85 1.02 8.63
C THR A 340 15.95 1.63 10.02
N ASP A 341 17.14 1.68 10.62
CA ASP A 341 17.36 2.29 11.93
C ASP A 341 17.29 3.81 11.92
N THR A 342 17.48 4.45 10.76
CA THR A 342 17.56 5.91 10.63
C THR A 342 16.71 6.47 9.50
N ALA A 343 16.19 5.62 8.60
CA ALA A 343 15.47 6.08 7.43
C ALA A 343 14.18 6.81 7.80
N VAL A 344 13.87 7.85 7.03
CA VAL A 344 12.58 8.56 7.10
C VAL A 344 11.75 8.21 5.87
N VAL A 345 10.57 7.69 6.12
CA VAL A 345 9.64 7.19 5.12
C VAL A 345 8.36 7.98 5.21
N VAL A 346 7.89 8.52 4.09
CA VAL A 346 6.59 9.16 3.99
C VAL A 346 5.71 8.31 3.07
N GLU A 347 4.55 7.89 3.59
CA GLU A 347 3.55 7.14 2.85
C GLU A 347 2.31 8.01 2.61
N LEU A 348 1.99 8.30 1.35
CA LEU A 348 0.82 9.06 0.94
C LEU A 348 -0.29 8.11 0.46
N PHE A 349 -1.53 8.50 0.76
CA PHE A 349 -2.72 7.64 0.66
C PHE A 349 -2.62 6.41 1.56
N ALA A 350 -1.93 6.57 2.69
CA ALA A 350 -1.76 5.52 3.66
C ALA A 350 -3.11 5.06 4.21
N ARG A 351 -3.22 3.75 4.48
CA ARG A 351 -4.37 3.14 5.16
C ARG A 351 -3.97 2.52 6.51
N HIS A 352 -2.68 2.62 6.82
CA HIS A 352 -2.03 1.98 7.95
C HIS A 352 -0.79 2.79 8.35
N THR A 353 -0.46 2.73 9.63
CA THR A 353 0.77 3.28 10.19
C THR A 353 1.58 2.13 10.82
N PRO A 354 2.64 1.62 10.18
CA PRO A 354 3.27 0.35 10.55
C PRO A 354 4.31 0.45 11.68
N ARG A 355 4.49 -0.65 12.41
CA ARG A 355 5.59 -0.92 13.37
C ARG A 355 6.82 -1.43 12.64
N ALA A 356 7.57 -0.56 11.98
CA ALA A 356 8.52 -1.12 11.01
C ALA A 356 9.86 -0.44 10.80
N LEU A 357 10.15 0.66 11.51
CA LEU A 357 11.47 1.27 11.49
C LEU A 357 12.15 1.12 12.85
N GLY A 358 13.48 1.16 12.81
CA GLY A 358 14.33 0.94 13.97
C GLY A 358 14.40 2.17 14.89
N ALA A 359 15.39 2.17 15.77
CA ALA A 359 15.39 3.05 16.95
C ALA A 359 15.38 4.56 16.66
N HIS A 360 15.78 5.00 15.47
CA HIS A 360 15.85 6.41 15.08
C HIS A 360 15.17 6.73 13.73
N GLY A 361 14.57 5.73 13.07
CA GLY A 361 13.83 5.93 11.83
C GLY A 361 12.46 6.55 12.09
N TRP A 362 11.77 6.97 11.03
CA TRP A 362 10.41 7.52 11.12
C TRP A 362 9.53 7.07 9.96
N HIS A 363 8.34 6.56 10.26
CA HIS A 363 7.31 6.29 9.24
C HIS A 363 6.18 7.30 9.40
N VAL A 364 5.95 8.12 8.38
CA VAL A 364 4.93 9.17 8.36
C VAL A 364 3.82 8.75 7.41
N SER A 365 2.67 8.36 7.94
CA SER A 365 1.50 7.95 7.17
C SER A 365 0.52 9.11 6.99
N VAL A 366 0.18 9.44 5.73
CA VAL A 366 -0.74 10.53 5.42
C VAL A 366 -1.86 10.03 4.50
N GLY A 367 -3.10 10.32 4.88
CA GLY A 367 -4.28 9.99 4.08
C GLY A 367 -5.53 9.99 4.95
N ASN A 368 -6.69 10.04 4.31
CA ASN A 368 -7.98 10.07 4.99
C ASN A 368 -8.33 8.74 5.70
N GLU A 369 -7.55 7.69 5.47
CA GLU A 369 -7.67 6.39 6.13
C GLU A 369 -6.38 5.95 6.85
N ALA A 370 -5.42 6.83 7.13
CA ALA A 370 -4.07 6.46 7.59
C ALA A 370 -3.99 5.60 8.87
N LEU A 371 -5.07 5.53 9.65
CA LEU A 371 -5.22 4.69 10.85
C LEU A 371 -6.19 3.51 10.69
N ARG A 372 -6.73 3.25 9.49
CA ARG A 372 -7.79 2.25 9.26
C ARG A 372 -7.41 0.86 9.76
N PHE A 373 -6.17 0.43 9.52
CA PHE A 373 -5.66 -0.86 9.98
C PHE A 373 -4.91 -0.81 11.32
N ASN A 374 -5.05 0.30 12.06
CA ASN A 374 -4.49 0.50 13.40
C ASN A 374 -5.54 0.41 14.51
N ALA A 375 -6.81 0.18 14.17
CA ALA A 375 -7.90 0.12 15.14
C ALA A 375 -7.72 -1.06 16.12
N CYS A 376 -7.89 -0.78 17.40
CA CYS A 376 -7.95 -1.76 18.48
C CYS A 376 -9.43 -2.01 18.83
N ALA A 377 -9.76 -3.24 19.23
CA ALA A 377 -11.03 -3.49 19.90
C ALA A 377 -11.10 -2.61 21.16
N GLY A 378 -12.20 -1.88 21.35
CA GLY A 378 -12.42 -1.14 22.59
C GLY A 378 -12.47 -2.08 23.81
N PRO A 379 -12.27 -1.59 25.04
CA PRO A 379 -12.57 -2.39 26.21
C PRO A 379 -14.04 -2.82 26.13
N ALA A 380 -14.28 -4.13 26.25
CA ALA A 380 -15.61 -4.73 26.28
C ALA A 380 -16.41 -4.26 27.50
#